data_AF-A0A166GIA3-F1
#
_entry.id   AF-A0A166GIA3-F1
#
_cell.length_a   1.000
_cell.length_b   1.000
_cell.length_c   1.000
_cell.angle_alpha   90.00
_cell.angle_beta   90.00
_cell.angle_gamma   90.00
#
_symmetry.space_group_name_H-M   'P 1'
#
loop_
_entity.id
_entity.type
_entity.pdbx_description
1 polymer ?
#
loop_
_entity_poly.entity_id
_entity_poly.type
_entity_poly.pdbx_seq_one_letter_code
_entity_poly.pdbx_strand_id
1 'polypeptide(L)'
;MSANVVFPFDVWESIAAHMSVRSVLNLRCTCRNLYDMMGESRGIWHQILEDIIGINPAPDTSRRIATMSAAELRSRAIVALRMHNLWSSSSTEIVPKRTVCLPCPMDIARAEIGSGGHWILTQHFDNSLKLWNSSMTEPPLAVIVPPSLKGAPIREPIPSYMGLLLTASDEGQLALTVDRHTHPEAKLFPVYRVYHIDDLNNSIRLLTTFWRPDRYCRYAIDRDLVVTAWTSDDAFFVSIRKIFTKAPYFEEHTLRFGPEVLIEYVPIVSLLCPHVLTLLTPSKLMHYNIPKFGHGTAVRPSESVPSALAVYDVDVSDTTSFRWRSPSCQHCHDGRSNVITYSDRPVCTVLPPPQDEDASVIRFDMGTRLARGLLRMLWHEPGGDLLHFHSFIHSTRAPDHPGYMRLSTSEAANIGRTTTIVADVSRTQSTLLVRDLSWDECTGKICALMSTYTTWDRADYDSIVLIDLLD
;
A
#
# COMPACT_ATOMS: atom_id res chain seq x y z
N MET A 1 6.09 25.85 55.01
CA MET A 1 5.55 24.63 54.37
C MET A 1 4.79 25.08 53.13
N SER A 2 5.38 24.94 51.94
CA SER A 2 4.65 25.19 50.70
C SER A 2 3.69 24.01 50.48
N ALA A 3 2.39 24.29 50.41
CA ALA A 3 1.41 23.29 50.03
C ALA A 3 1.68 22.88 48.57
N ASN A 4 2.20 21.67 48.36
CA ASN A 4 2.34 21.10 47.03
C ASN A 4 0.93 20.79 46.52
N VAL A 5 0.42 21.59 45.60
CA VAL A 5 -0.82 21.29 44.88
C VAL A 5 -0.53 20.12 43.96
N VAL A 6 -1.07 18.95 44.31
CA VAL A 6 -1.01 17.74 43.47
C VAL A 6 -2.35 17.60 42.78
N PHE A 7 -2.39 17.87 41.47
CA PHE A 7 -3.58 17.56 40.69
C PHE A 7 -3.76 16.03 40.60
N PRO A 8 -5.01 15.55 40.60
CA PRO A 8 -5.33 14.18 40.23
C PRO A 8 -4.78 13.78 38.85
N PHE A 9 -4.54 12.49 38.65
CA PHE A 9 -3.91 11.97 37.42
C PHE A 9 -4.74 12.24 36.16
N ASP A 10 -6.06 12.09 36.25
CA ASP A 10 -7.02 12.38 35.17
C ASP A 10 -6.98 13.86 34.74
N VAL A 11 -6.75 14.78 35.68
CA VAL A 11 -6.55 16.20 35.36
C VAL A 11 -5.26 16.39 34.56
N TRP A 12 -4.18 15.69 34.92
CA TRP A 12 -2.93 15.73 34.15
C TRP A 12 -3.05 15.09 32.77
N GLU A 13 -3.80 14.00 32.64
CA GLU A 13 -4.11 13.39 31.36
C GLU A 13 -4.92 14.35 30.48
N SER A 14 -5.92 15.04 31.05
CA SER A 14 -6.68 16.08 30.35
C SER A 14 -5.81 17.28 29.95
N ILE A 15 -4.89 17.75 30.81
CA ILE A 15 -3.92 18.79 30.45
C ILE A 15 -3.04 18.30 29.30
N ALA A 16 -2.48 17.10 29.42
CA ALA A 16 -1.62 16.52 28.40
C ALA A 16 -2.36 16.32 27.07
N ALA A 17 -3.67 16.08 27.08
CA ALA A 17 -4.52 15.97 25.89
C ALA A 17 -4.51 17.24 25.02
N HIS A 18 -4.20 18.40 25.61
CA HIS A 18 -4.14 19.69 24.92
C HIS A 18 -2.71 20.19 24.69
N MET A 19 -1.70 19.33 24.85
CA MET A 19 -0.29 19.68 24.70
C MET A 19 0.34 19.02 23.48
N SER A 20 1.29 19.73 22.87
CA SER A 20 2.13 19.14 21.83
C SER A 20 3.07 18.09 22.41
N VAL A 21 3.57 17.18 21.57
CA VAL A 21 4.60 16.20 21.97
C VAL A 21 5.78 16.89 22.65
N ARG A 22 6.24 18.02 22.08
CA ARG A 22 7.34 18.81 22.64
C ARG A 22 7.04 19.35 24.03
N SER A 23 5.82 19.88 24.23
CA SER A 23 5.41 20.42 25.53
C SER A 23 5.31 19.34 26.60
N VAL A 24 4.80 18.15 26.25
CA VAL A 24 4.75 16.99 27.16
C VAL A 24 6.17 16.56 27.57
N LEU A 25 7.10 16.49 26.61
CA LEU A 25 8.50 16.18 26.90
C LEU A 25 9.17 17.22 27.79
N ASN A 26 8.92 18.52 27.56
CA ASN A 26 9.43 19.58 28.41
C ASN A 26 8.89 19.47 29.84
N LEU A 27 7.59 19.20 29.99
CA LEU A 27 6.94 19.04 31.28
C LEU A 27 7.53 17.86 32.06
N ARG A 28 7.82 16.76 31.37
CA ARG A 28 8.50 15.57 31.93
C ARG A 28 9.86 15.91 32.56
N CYS A 29 10.58 16.90 32.01
CA CYS A 29 11.90 17.31 32.50
C CYS A 29 11.87 18.24 33.74
N THR A 30 10.68 18.64 34.23
CA THR A 30 10.56 19.63 35.31
C THR A 30 10.81 19.05 36.71
N CYS A 31 10.28 17.85 37.00
CA CYS A 31 10.47 17.16 38.29
C CYS A 31 10.23 15.65 38.17
N ARG A 32 10.66 14.88 39.18
CA ARG A 32 10.52 13.41 39.19
C ARG A 32 9.07 12.92 39.07
N ASN A 33 8.13 13.58 39.77
CA ASN A 33 6.73 13.19 39.70
C ASN A 33 6.15 13.35 38.30
N LEU A 34 6.46 14.46 37.62
CA LEU A 34 6.05 14.68 36.23
C LEU A 34 6.83 13.81 35.26
N TYR A 35 8.08 13.47 35.58
CA TYR A 35 8.85 12.50 34.83
C TYR A 35 8.15 11.14 34.79
N ASP A 36 7.75 10.63 35.96
CA ASP A 36 7.08 9.34 36.10
C ASP A 36 5.67 9.40 35.49
N MET A 37 4.90 10.45 35.78
CA MET A 37 3.53 10.62 35.31
C MET A 37 3.43 10.81 33.79
N MET A 38 4.20 11.74 33.21
CA MET A 38 4.18 12.01 31.77
C MET A 38 5.00 10.97 30.99
N GLY A 39 5.98 10.34 31.64
CA GLY A 39 6.87 9.37 31.00
C GLY A 39 6.26 7.98 30.87
N GLU A 40 5.58 7.52 31.91
CA GLU A 40 5.13 6.12 32.06
C GLU A 40 3.62 5.94 31.86
N SER A 41 2.86 7.04 31.75
CA SER A 41 1.43 6.97 31.43
C SER A 41 1.20 6.50 29.99
N ARG A 42 0.68 5.28 29.85
CA ARG A 42 0.27 4.74 28.55
C ARG A 42 -0.89 5.55 27.94
N GLY A 43 -1.84 6.03 28.74
CA GLY A 43 -3.02 6.76 28.27
C GLY A 43 -2.66 8.04 27.50
N ILE A 44 -1.75 8.82 28.08
CA ILE A 44 -1.24 10.07 27.47
C ILE A 44 -0.60 9.79 26.10
N TRP A 45 0.36 8.85 26.03
CA TRP A 45 1.06 8.57 24.78
C TRP A 45 0.20 7.86 23.74
N HIS A 46 -0.79 7.07 24.17
CA HIS A 46 -1.76 6.47 23.27
C HIS A 46 -2.58 7.53 22.56
N GLN A 47 -3.18 8.45 23.31
CA GLN A 47 -3.99 9.53 22.76
C GLN A 47 -3.15 10.43 21.83
N ILE A 48 -1.95 10.82 22.25
CA ILE A 48 -1.03 11.61 21.42
C ILE A 48 -0.76 10.91 20.08
N LEU A 49 -0.49 9.60 20.11
CA LEU A 49 -0.15 8.86 18.91
C LEU A 49 -1.38 8.62 18.02
N GLU A 50 -2.56 8.37 18.58
CA GLU A 50 -3.83 8.31 17.84
C GLU A 50 -4.12 9.63 17.12
N ASP A 51 -3.95 10.77 17.80
CA ASP A 51 -4.12 12.09 17.23
C ASP A 51 -3.16 12.32 16.04
N ILE A 52 -1.89 11.91 16.18
CA ILE A 52 -0.87 11.99 15.11
C ILE A 52 -1.22 11.05 13.95
N ILE A 53 -1.62 9.80 14.21
CA ILE A 53 -2.00 8.85 13.15
C ILE A 53 -3.26 9.34 12.41
N GLY A 54 -4.14 10.06 13.09
CA GLY A 54 -5.31 10.68 12.49
C GLY A 54 -4.98 11.66 11.35
N ILE A 55 -3.80 12.31 11.41
CA ILE A 55 -3.29 13.20 10.36
C ILE A 55 -2.28 12.53 9.43
N ASN A 56 -1.42 11.65 9.96
CA ASN A 56 -0.37 10.95 9.21
C ASN A 56 -0.63 9.44 9.30
N PRO A 57 -1.44 8.84 8.42
CA PRO A 57 -1.86 7.47 8.66
C PRO A 57 -0.69 6.51 8.55
N ALA A 58 -0.52 5.72 9.61
CA ALA A 58 0.51 4.70 9.76
C ALA A 58 -0.19 3.36 10.06
N PRO A 59 -0.57 2.59 9.04
CA PRO A 59 -1.42 1.39 9.22
C PRO A 59 -0.82 0.35 10.16
N ASP A 60 0.50 0.15 10.14
CA ASP A 60 1.16 -0.77 11.07
C ASP A 60 1.08 -0.27 12.51
N THR A 61 1.48 0.98 12.72
CA THR A 61 1.43 1.61 14.05
C THR A 61 0.00 1.63 14.60
N SER A 62 -1.00 1.93 13.76
CA SER A 62 -2.42 1.93 14.14
C SER A 62 -2.91 0.57 14.65
N ARG A 63 -2.57 -0.52 13.96
CA ARG A 63 -2.95 -1.88 14.38
C ARG A 63 -2.30 -2.30 15.70
N ARG A 64 -1.10 -1.79 15.97
CA ARG A 64 -0.28 -2.17 17.13
C ARG A 64 -0.48 -1.28 18.34
N ILE A 65 -1.10 -0.11 18.18
CA ILE A 65 -1.19 0.93 19.22
C ILE A 65 -1.79 0.42 20.53
N ALA A 66 -2.80 -0.47 20.44
CA ALA A 66 -3.46 -1.09 21.58
C ALA A 66 -2.51 -1.95 22.42
N THR A 67 -1.54 -2.62 21.80
CA THR A 67 -0.60 -3.54 22.46
C THR A 67 0.73 -2.92 22.84
N MET A 68 1.04 -1.71 22.37
CA MET A 68 2.31 -1.04 22.67
C MET A 68 2.40 -0.61 24.14
N SER A 69 3.60 -0.72 24.69
CA SER A 69 3.98 -0.14 25.97
C SER A 69 4.02 1.39 25.90
N ALA A 70 3.97 2.07 27.06
CA ALA A 70 4.08 3.53 27.13
C ALA A 70 5.41 4.03 26.50
N ALA A 71 6.51 3.31 26.73
CA ALA A 71 7.81 3.64 26.17
C ALA A 71 7.83 3.54 24.62
N GLU A 72 7.20 2.52 24.05
CA GLU A 72 7.07 2.36 22.60
C GLU A 72 6.18 3.45 22.00
N LEU A 73 4.99 3.70 22.57
CA LEU A 73 4.08 4.77 22.13
C LEU A 73 4.79 6.12 22.12
N ARG A 74 5.52 6.43 23.20
CA ARG A 74 6.36 7.64 23.33
C ARG A 74 7.41 7.71 22.22
N SER A 75 8.15 6.63 22.00
CA SER A 75 9.18 6.57 20.96
C SER A 75 8.59 6.85 19.58
N ARG A 76 7.46 6.21 19.24
CA ARG A 76 6.76 6.40 17.95
C ARG A 76 6.26 7.84 17.76
N ALA A 77 5.68 8.44 18.81
CA ALA A 77 5.24 9.83 18.76
C ALA A 77 6.41 10.81 18.55
N ILE A 78 7.57 10.57 19.18
CA ILE A 78 8.78 11.36 18.98
C ILE A 78 9.29 11.23 17.54
N VAL A 79 9.35 10.01 17.00
CA VAL A 79 9.79 9.76 15.62
C VAL A 79 8.86 10.45 14.63
N ALA A 80 7.55 10.33 14.80
CA ALA A 80 6.57 11.01 13.96
C ALA A 80 6.73 12.54 14.00
N LEU A 81 6.94 13.14 15.18
CA LEU A 81 7.26 14.56 15.32
C LEU A 81 8.54 14.93 14.56
N ARG A 82 9.61 14.15 14.71
CA ARG A 82 10.89 14.39 14.02
C ARG A 82 10.72 14.29 12.50
N MET A 83 9.98 13.30 12.02
CA MET A 83 9.66 13.14 10.60
C MET A 83 8.85 14.33 10.09
N HIS A 84 7.81 14.74 10.80
CA HIS A 84 7.02 15.90 10.44
C HIS A 84 7.89 17.17 10.31
N ASN A 85 8.79 17.40 11.25
CA ASN A 85 9.71 18.53 11.19
C ASN A 85 10.70 18.42 10.03
N LEU A 86 11.20 17.21 9.73
CA LEU A 86 12.10 16.97 8.59
C LEU A 86 11.40 17.34 7.28
N TRP A 87 10.18 16.86 7.09
CA TRP A 87 9.36 17.16 5.91
C TRP A 87 8.94 18.63 5.80
N SER A 88 8.74 19.28 6.95
CA SER A 88 8.29 20.68 7.02
C SER A 88 9.45 21.68 7.04
N SER A 89 10.68 21.22 7.28
CA SER A 89 11.91 22.04 7.23
C SER A 89 11.96 22.82 5.93
N SER A 90 12.49 24.04 5.86
CA SER A 90 12.49 24.84 4.61
C SER A 90 13.34 24.26 3.46
N SER A 91 14.07 23.17 3.72
CA SER A 91 14.86 22.49 2.69
C SER A 91 13.96 21.78 1.69
N THR A 92 14.26 21.94 0.40
CA THR A 92 13.64 21.14 -0.67
C THR A 92 14.26 19.75 -0.78
N GLU A 93 15.41 19.54 -0.14
CA GLU A 93 16.20 18.31 -0.24
C GLU A 93 16.44 17.69 1.16
N ILE A 94 16.15 16.40 1.28
CA ILE A 94 16.46 15.58 2.45
C ILE A 94 17.59 14.63 2.07
N VAL A 95 18.71 14.74 2.77
CA VAL A 95 19.80 13.78 2.66
C VAL A 95 19.55 12.68 3.69
N PRO A 96 19.40 11.40 3.27
CA PRO A 96 19.31 10.29 4.19
C PRO A 96 20.52 10.23 5.11
N LYS A 97 20.30 9.80 6.35
CA LYS A 97 21.42 9.53 7.26
C LYS A 97 22.16 8.26 6.87
N ARG A 98 21.42 7.27 6.40
CA ARG A 98 21.96 5.98 6.01
C ARG A 98 21.18 5.42 4.84
N THR A 99 21.90 4.93 3.85
CA THR A 99 21.37 4.14 2.73
C THR A 99 22.08 2.79 2.72
N VAL A 100 21.31 1.71 2.71
CA VAL A 100 21.83 0.34 2.63
C VAL A 100 21.22 -0.34 1.42
N CYS A 101 22.07 -0.81 0.52
CA CYS A 101 21.66 -1.62 -0.63
C CYS A 101 21.99 -3.08 -0.33
N LEU A 102 20.97 -3.93 -0.28
CA LEU A 102 21.06 -5.35 0.02
C LEU A 102 20.74 -6.14 -1.25
N PRO A 103 21.63 -7.04 -1.73
CA PRO A 103 21.32 -7.87 -2.88
C PRO A 103 20.20 -8.85 -2.54
N CYS A 104 19.25 -9.02 -3.45
CA CYS A 104 18.22 -10.05 -3.30
C CYS A 104 18.82 -11.44 -3.59
N PRO A 105 18.49 -12.47 -2.80
CA PRO A 105 18.82 -13.85 -3.14
C PRO A 105 18.35 -14.25 -4.55
N MET A 106 19.21 -14.96 -5.28
CA MET A 106 18.98 -15.39 -6.67
C MET A 106 17.78 -16.33 -6.86
N ASP A 107 17.28 -16.93 -5.78
CA ASP A 107 16.15 -17.85 -5.80
C ASP A 107 14.77 -17.16 -5.65
N ILE A 108 14.78 -15.83 -5.50
CA ILE A 108 13.57 -15.01 -5.41
C ILE A 108 13.05 -14.68 -6.81
N ALA A 109 11.80 -15.08 -7.06
CA ALA A 109 11.09 -14.75 -8.28
C ALA A 109 10.37 -13.39 -8.18
N ARG A 110 9.75 -13.11 -7.02
CA ARG A 110 9.02 -11.87 -6.72
C ARG A 110 9.24 -11.46 -5.27
N ALA A 111 9.23 -10.15 -5.02
CA ALA A 111 9.27 -9.60 -3.66
C ALA A 111 8.27 -8.45 -3.55
N GLU A 112 7.71 -8.28 -2.36
CA GLU A 112 6.78 -7.19 -2.01
C GLU A 112 7.10 -6.70 -0.60
N ILE A 113 7.03 -5.39 -0.40
CA ILE A 113 7.32 -4.78 0.89
C ILE A 113 6.02 -4.70 1.70
N GLY A 114 6.08 -5.16 2.94
CA GLY A 114 4.98 -5.01 3.88
C GLY A 114 4.68 -3.55 4.21
N SER A 115 3.46 -3.32 4.72
CA SER A 115 3.10 -2.01 5.25
C SER A 115 4.13 -1.52 6.27
N GLY A 116 4.64 -0.31 6.06
CA GLY A 116 5.63 0.34 6.92
C GLY A 116 7.09 -0.05 6.69
N GLY A 117 7.40 -0.92 5.73
CA GLY A 117 8.78 -1.20 5.33
C GLY A 117 9.57 -2.08 6.31
N HIS A 118 8.90 -2.70 7.27
CA HIS A 118 9.53 -3.52 8.32
C HIS A 118 9.85 -4.95 7.90
N TRP A 119 9.14 -5.45 6.89
CA TRP A 119 9.28 -6.81 6.43
C TRP A 119 9.08 -6.89 4.93
N ILE A 120 9.56 -7.99 4.34
CA ILE A 120 9.52 -8.25 2.91
C ILE A 120 8.95 -9.65 2.74
N LEU A 121 7.92 -9.77 1.90
CA LEU A 121 7.38 -11.05 1.48
C LEU A 121 8.01 -11.44 0.16
N THR A 122 8.66 -12.59 0.10
CA THR A 122 9.31 -13.09 -1.11
C THR A 122 8.63 -14.36 -1.60
N GLN A 123 8.42 -14.43 -2.91
CA GLN A 123 8.02 -15.63 -3.63
C GLN A 123 9.23 -16.21 -4.32
N HIS A 124 9.53 -17.47 -4.04
CA HIS A 124 10.70 -18.16 -4.57
C HIS A 124 10.35 -19.00 -5.80
N PHE A 125 11.37 -19.40 -6.58
CA PHE A 125 11.20 -20.30 -7.72
C PHE A 125 10.74 -21.70 -7.37
N ASP A 126 10.61 -22.08 -6.10
CA ASP A 126 9.94 -23.31 -5.65
C ASP A 126 8.46 -23.07 -5.27
N ASN A 127 7.94 -21.87 -5.52
CA ASN A 127 6.63 -21.36 -5.09
C ASN A 127 6.49 -21.19 -3.57
N SER A 128 7.54 -21.40 -2.78
CA SER A 128 7.48 -21.05 -1.36
C SER A 128 7.32 -19.54 -1.19
N LEU A 129 6.55 -19.17 -0.17
CA LEU A 129 6.52 -17.81 0.33
C LEU A 129 7.33 -17.73 1.62
N LYS A 130 8.18 -16.72 1.71
CA LYS A 130 8.99 -16.45 2.89
C LYS A 130 8.76 -15.02 3.33
N LEU A 131 8.51 -14.84 4.63
CA LEU A 131 8.40 -13.54 5.27
C LEU A 131 9.74 -13.21 5.92
N TRP A 132 10.34 -12.09 5.58
CA TRP A 132 11.64 -11.65 6.10
C TRP A 132 11.49 -10.35 6.85
N ASN A 133 12.35 -10.10 7.84
CA ASN A 133 12.64 -8.73 8.26
C ASN A 133 13.26 -7.98 7.06
N SER A 134 13.02 -6.66 6.93
CA SER A 134 13.54 -5.87 5.82
C SER A 134 15.06 -5.83 5.71
N SER A 135 15.80 -6.15 6.77
CA SER A 135 17.26 -6.33 6.70
C SER A 135 17.69 -7.58 5.93
N MET A 136 16.82 -8.60 5.80
CA MET A 136 17.13 -9.92 5.23
C MET A 136 18.42 -10.59 5.74
N THR A 137 18.93 -10.16 6.91
CA THR A 137 20.16 -10.68 7.52
C THR A 137 19.92 -11.93 8.36
N GLU A 138 18.68 -12.12 8.80
CA GLU A 138 18.23 -13.21 9.65
C GLU A 138 17.44 -14.24 8.82
N PRO A 139 17.26 -15.48 9.32
CA PRO A 139 16.38 -16.43 8.66
C PRO A 139 14.96 -15.86 8.50
N PRO A 140 14.17 -16.38 7.54
CA PRO A 140 12.78 -15.97 7.39
C PRO A 140 12.01 -16.10 8.70
N LEU A 141 11.23 -15.08 9.02
CA LEU A 141 10.28 -15.04 10.14
C LEU A 141 9.20 -16.12 9.97
N ALA A 142 8.80 -16.39 8.73
CA ALA A 142 7.84 -17.43 8.39
C ALA A 142 8.15 -18.02 7.01
N VAL A 143 7.81 -19.29 6.82
CA VAL A 143 7.90 -19.98 5.53
C VAL A 143 6.65 -20.81 5.32
N ILE A 144 6.05 -20.71 4.13
CA ILE A 144 5.02 -21.64 3.69
C ILE A 144 5.40 -22.21 2.32
N VAL A 145 5.28 -23.52 2.19
CA VAL A 145 5.36 -24.21 0.90
C VAL A 145 3.93 -24.59 0.52
N PRO A 146 3.38 -24.06 -0.58
CA PRO A 146 2.03 -24.40 -0.98
C PRO A 146 1.95 -25.91 -1.29
N PRO A 147 0.80 -26.56 -1.00
CA PRO A 147 0.62 -27.96 -1.33
C PRO A 147 0.76 -28.16 -2.84
N SER A 148 1.49 -29.20 -3.23
CA SER A 148 1.54 -29.64 -4.62
C SER A 148 0.12 -29.92 -5.12
N LEU A 149 -0.23 -29.41 -6.31
CA LEU A 149 -1.52 -29.74 -6.90
C LEU A 149 -1.50 -31.24 -7.22
N LYS A 150 -2.47 -32.02 -6.71
CA LYS A 150 -2.53 -33.45 -7.03
C LYS A 150 -2.85 -33.62 -8.51
N GLY A 151 -2.06 -34.41 -9.22
CA GLY A 151 -2.15 -34.48 -10.69
C GLY A 151 -1.66 -33.20 -11.38
N ALA A 152 -0.83 -32.40 -10.69
CA ALA A 152 -0.30 -31.15 -11.22
C ALA A 152 0.39 -31.40 -12.56
N PRO A 153 0.12 -30.54 -13.54
CA PRO A 153 0.90 -30.49 -14.74
C PRO A 153 2.34 -30.00 -14.51
N ILE A 154 3.21 -30.13 -15.51
CA ILE A 154 4.59 -29.63 -15.44
C ILE A 154 4.56 -28.12 -15.20
N ARG A 155 5.30 -27.67 -14.19
CA ARG A 155 5.46 -26.27 -13.87
C ARG A 155 6.44 -25.62 -14.84
N GLU A 156 6.08 -24.43 -15.33
CA GLU A 156 7.00 -23.60 -16.11
C GLU A 156 7.66 -22.57 -15.17
N PRO A 157 8.97 -22.70 -14.90
CA PRO A 157 9.69 -21.76 -14.04
C PRO A 157 10.07 -20.51 -14.85
N ILE A 158 9.07 -19.82 -15.40
CA ILE A 158 9.30 -18.60 -16.18
C ILE A 158 9.00 -17.41 -15.26
N PRO A 159 10.02 -16.62 -14.87
CA PRO A 159 9.86 -15.53 -13.89
C PRO A 159 8.81 -14.50 -14.32
N SER A 160 8.74 -14.17 -15.61
CA SER A 160 7.81 -13.17 -16.15
C SER A 160 6.32 -13.51 -15.92
N TYR A 161 6.01 -14.78 -15.63
CA TYR A 161 4.65 -15.22 -15.32
C TYR A 161 4.35 -15.38 -13.84
N MET A 162 5.34 -15.21 -12.97
CA MET A 162 5.13 -15.20 -11.54
C MET A 162 4.63 -13.82 -11.10
N GLY A 163 3.65 -13.80 -10.21
CA GLY A 163 3.06 -12.61 -9.64
C GLY A 163 3.01 -12.73 -8.13
N LEU A 164 3.34 -11.66 -7.43
CA LEU A 164 3.07 -11.53 -6.00
C LEU A 164 2.43 -10.15 -5.84
N LEU A 165 1.21 -10.09 -5.32
CA LEU A 165 0.61 -8.86 -4.86
C LEU A 165 0.41 -8.89 -3.35
N LEU A 166 0.46 -7.72 -2.71
CA LEU A 166 0.21 -7.55 -1.29
C LEU A 166 -0.76 -6.37 -1.06
N THR A 167 -1.68 -6.52 -0.12
CA THR A 167 -2.61 -5.46 0.29
C THR A 167 -2.90 -5.53 1.79
N ALA A 168 -3.25 -4.39 2.39
CA ALA A 168 -3.70 -4.33 3.77
C ALA A 168 -5.21 -4.56 3.87
N SER A 169 -5.63 -5.28 4.91
CA SER A 169 -7.03 -5.52 5.29
C SER A 169 -7.22 -5.19 6.77
N ASP A 170 -8.47 -5.14 7.22
CA ASP A 170 -8.78 -4.88 8.64
C ASP A 170 -8.24 -5.98 9.58
N GLU A 171 -7.99 -7.18 9.06
CA GLU A 171 -7.55 -8.34 9.84
C GLU A 171 -6.08 -8.74 9.63
N GLY A 172 -5.29 -7.92 8.96
CA GLY A 172 -3.90 -8.24 8.60
C GLY A 172 -3.58 -7.88 7.17
N GLN A 173 -2.55 -8.49 6.59
CA GLN A 173 -2.24 -8.30 5.17
C GLN A 173 -2.65 -9.54 4.37
N LEU A 174 -3.07 -9.32 3.13
CA LEU A 174 -3.42 -10.37 2.18
C LEU A 174 -2.43 -10.36 1.03
N ALA A 175 -1.88 -11.54 0.72
CA ALA A 175 -0.99 -11.72 -0.41
C ALA A 175 -1.66 -12.59 -1.48
N LEU A 176 -1.54 -12.20 -2.74
CA LEU A 176 -1.97 -12.96 -3.91
C LEU A 176 -0.75 -13.39 -4.70
N THR A 177 -0.47 -14.69 -4.77
CA THR A 177 0.52 -15.21 -5.72
C THR A 177 -0.15 -15.71 -6.98
N VAL A 178 0.52 -15.55 -8.11
CA VAL A 178 0.17 -16.13 -9.39
C VAL A 178 1.36 -16.92 -9.92
N ASP A 179 1.10 -18.14 -10.38
CA ASP A 179 2.04 -19.01 -11.08
C ASP A 179 1.34 -19.71 -12.25
N ARG A 180 2.08 -20.20 -13.24
CA ARG A 180 1.51 -20.89 -14.40
C ARG A 180 1.85 -22.38 -14.40
N HIS A 181 0.87 -23.18 -14.79
CA HIS A 181 0.95 -24.63 -14.93
C HIS A 181 0.51 -25.06 -16.32
N THR A 182 1.13 -26.12 -16.86
CA THR A 182 0.88 -26.57 -18.24
C THR A 182 0.07 -27.86 -18.24
N HIS A 183 -1.28 -27.77 -18.27
CA HIS A 183 -2.22 -28.90 -18.26
C HIS A 183 -1.75 -30.08 -19.14
N PRO A 184 -2.08 -31.35 -18.83
CA PRO A 184 -1.73 -32.49 -19.69
C PRO A 184 -2.08 -32.31 -21.19
N GLU A 185 -3.06 -31.46 -21.50
CA GLU A 185 -3.42 -31.04 -22.87
C GLU A 185 -2.52 -29.93 -23.46
N ALA A 186 -1.35 -29.64 -22.88
CA ALA A 186 -0.46 -28.53 -23.23
C ALA A 186 -1.10 -27.13 -23.16
N LYS A 187 -2.15 -26.96 -22.35
CA LYS A 187 -2.78 -25.66 -22.09
C LYS A 187 -2.20 -25.04 -20.82
N LEU A 188 -1.63 -23.85 -20.96
CA LEU A 188 -1.17 -23.03 -19.84
C LEU A 188 -2.36 -22.43 -19.11
N PHE A 189 -2.37 -22.54 -17.78
CA PHE A 189 -3.35 -21.87 -16.92
C PHE A 189 -2.67 -21.23 -15.71
N PRO A 190 -3.11 -20.03 -15.30
CA PRO A 190 -2.66 -19.42 -14.06
C PRO A 190 -3.36 -20.06 -12.86
N VAL A 191 -2.57 -20.32 -11.83
CA VAL A 191 -3.01 -20.70 -10.50
C VAL A 191 -2.82 -19.49 -9.58
N TYR A 192 -3.88 -19.17 -8.86
CA TYR A 192 -3.93 -18.09 -7.90
C TYR A 192 -3.95 -18.69 -6.51
N ARG A 193 -3.10 -18.18 -5.62
CA ARG A 193 -3.13 -18.53 -4.20
C ARG A 193 -3.22 -17.26 -3.37
N VAL A 194 -4.17 -17.25 -2.44
CA VAL A 194 -4.37 -16.14 -1.53
C VAL A 194 -3.90 -16.55 -0.15
N TYR A 195 -3.06 -15.74 0.46
CA TYR A 195 -2.49 -15.97 1.78
C TYR A 195 -2.88 -14.82 2.71
N HIS A 196 -3.09 -15.17 3.96
CA HIS A 196 -3.12 -14.22 5.07
C HIS A 196 -1.73 -14.13 5.67
N ILE A 197 -1.23 -12.90 5.78
CA ILE A 197 0.03 -12.55 6.41
C ILE A 197 -0.31 -11.87 7.74
N ASP A 198 0.00 -12.57 8.82
CA ASP A 198 -0.10 -12.04 10.16
C ASP A 198 1.29 -11.57 10.59
N ASP A 199 1.52 -10.27 10.47
CA ASP A 199 2.79 -9.64 10.80
C ASP A 199 3.00 -9.42 12.29
N LEU A 200 1.96 -9.57 13.11
CA LEU A 200 2.09 -9.54 14.57
C LEU A 200 2.62 -10.88 15.08
N ASN A 201 2.12 -11.98 14.50
CA ASN A 201 2.50 -13.33 14.89
C ASN A 201 3.55 -13.95 13.96
N ASN A 202 4.09 -13.19 12.99
CA ASN A 202 5.05 -13.67 11.99
C ASN A 202 4.61 -14.98 11.35
N SER A 203 3.39 -15.01 10.78
CA SER A 203 2.84 -16.23 10.20
C SER A 203 2.24 -16.00 8.81
N ILE A 204 2.33 -17.04 7.98
CA ILE A 204 1.73 -17.08 6.64
C ILE A 204 0.75 -18.25 6.62
N ARG A 205 -0.49 -17.99 6.19
CA ARG A 205 -1.53 -19.01 6.07
C ARG A 205 -2.18 -18.96 4.70
N LEU A 206 -2.18 -20.09 3.99
CA LEU A 206 -2.92 -20.23 2.74
C LEU A 206 -4.42 -20.23 3.01
N LEU A 207 -5.15 -19.29 2.41
CA LEU A 207 -6.61 -19.18 2.54
C LEU A 207 -7.34 -19.93 1.43
N THR A 208 -6.93 -19.74 0.18
CA THR A 208 -7.59 -20.38 -0.97
C THR A 208 -6.65 -20.54 -2.15
N THR A 209 -6.98 -21.49 -3.02
CA THR A 209 -6.31 -21.75 -4.30
C THR A 209 -7.35 -21.94 -5.38
N PHE A 210 -7.16 -21.30 -6.53
CA PHE A 210 -8.07 -21.41 -7.67
C PHE A 210 -7.32 -21.18 -8.99
N TRP A 211 -7.93 -21.53 -10.11
CA TRP A 211 -7.34 -21.37 -11.44
C TRP A 211 -8.35 -20.82 -12.45
N ARG A 212 -7.85 -20.30 -13.58
CA ARG A 212 -8.67 -19.82 -14.71
C ARG A 212 -8.26 -20.52 -16.01
N PRO A 213 -9.20 -20.78 -16.94
CA PRO A 213 -8.96 -21.61 -18.10
C PRO A 213 -8.11 -20.97 -19.23
N ASP A 214 -7.56 -19.75 -19.05
CA ASP A 214 -6.91 -19.01 -20.14
C ASP A 214 -5.51 -18.49 -19.77
N ARG A 215 -4.67 -18.31 -20.80
CA ARG A 215 -3.26 -17.88 -20.72
C ARG A 215 -3.13 -16.41 -20.36
N TYR A 216 -4.08 -15.57 -20.75
CA TYR A 216 -3.99 -14.12 -20.52
C TYR A 216 -4.87 -13.72 -19.36
N CYS A 217 -4.25 -13.57 -18.20
CA CYS A 217 -4.96 -13.07 -17.06
C CYS A 217 -4.31 -11.84 -16.44
N ARG A 218 -5.15 -10.83 -16.20
CA ARG A 218 -4.82 -9.71 -15.32
C ARG A 218 -5.44 -9.96 -13.96
N TYR A 219 -4.83 -9.40 -12.94
CA TYR A 219 -5.29 -9.59 -11.58
C TYR A 219 -4.96 -8.37 -10.73
N ALA A 220 -5.80 -8.13 -9.74
CA ALA A 220 -5.61 -7.11 -8.74
C ALA A 220 -6.08 -7.66 -7.38
N ILE A 221 -5.51 -7.12 -6.30
CA ILE A 221 -6.01 -7.38 -4.95
C ILE A 221 -6.09 -6.05 -4.20
N ASP A 222 -7.17 -5.87 -3.46
CA ASP A 222 -7.36 -4.73 -2.58
C ASP A 222 -8.21 -5.13 -1.40
N ARG A 223 -7.68 -4.94 -0.18
CA ARG A 223 -8.28 -5.45 1.05
C ARG A 223 -8.62 -6.93 0.89
N ASP A 224 -9.88 -7.30 1.09
CA ASP A 224 -10.44 -8.64 1.00
C ASP A 224 -10.95 -8.99 -0.41
N LEU A 225 -10.76 -8.13 -1.42
CA LEU A 225 -11.21 -8.38 -2.78
C LEU A 225 -10.06 -8.81 -3.69
N VAL A 226 -10.23 -9.94 -4.36
CA VAL A 226 -9.37 -10.44 -5.43
C VAL A 226 -10.10 -10.32 -6.75
N VAL A 227 -9.53 -9.60 -7.70
CA VAL A 227 -10.04 -9.47 -9.06
C VAL A 227 -9.15 -10.27 -9.99
N THR A 228 -9.77 -11.09 -10.83
CA THR A 228 -9.10 -11.78 -11.94
C THR A 228 -9.86 -11.52 -13.22
N ALA A 229 -9.15 -11.27 -14.31
CA ALA A 229 -9.75 -11.03 -15.61
C ALA A 229 -9.11 -11.92 -16.66
N TRP A 230 -9.91 -12.48 -17.56
CA TRP A 230 -9.47 -13.43 -18.58
C TRP A 230 -10.36 -13.38 -19.81
N THR A 231 -9.95 -14.05 -20.88
CA THR A 231 -10.75 -14.19 -22.09
C THR A 231 -11.21 -15.64 -22.29
N SER A 232 -12.42 -15.85 -22.79
CA SER A 232 -12.92 -17.17 -23.19
C SER A 232 -13.99 -16.98 -24.25
N ASP A 233 -13.96 -17.78 -25.32
CA ASP A 233 -15.03 -17.83 -26.34
C ASP A 233 -15.48 -16.43 -26.84
N ASP A 234 -14.51 -15.59 -27.21
CA ASP A 234 -14.74 -14.20 -27.68
C ASP A 234 -15.49 -13.30 -26.68
N ALA A 235 -15.38 -13.60 -25.37
CA ALA A 235 -15.83 -12.73 -24.30
C ALA A 235 -14.72 -12.42 -23.30
N PHE A 236 -14.76 -11.21 -22.74
CA PHE A 236 -13.92 -10.80 -21.62
C PHE A 236 -14.67 -11.01 -20.32
N PHE A 237 -14.04 -11.67 -19.36
CA PHE A 237 -14.61 -11.96 -18.06
C PHE A 237 -13.81 -11.29 -16.97
N VAL A 238 -14.51 -10.80 -15.94
CA VAL A 238 -13.90 -10.34 -14.70
C VAL A 238 -14.58 -11.04 -13.54
N SER A 239 -13.82 -11.83 -12.81
CA SER A 239 -14.24 -12.40 -11.53
C SER A 239 -13.77 -11.50 -10.40
N ILE A 240 -14.71 -11.13 -9.53
CA ILE A 240 -14.47 -10.42 -8.29
C ILE A 240 -14.80 -11.38 -7.16
N ARG A 241 -13.77 -11.74 -6.39
CA ARG A 241 -13.86 -12.69 -5.28
C ARG A 241 -13.61 -11.99 -3.96
N LYS A 242 -14.54 -12.12 -3.01
CA LYS A 242 -14.37 -11.68 -1.63
C LYS A 242 -13.79 -12.81 -0.78
N ILE A 243 -12.66 -12.54 -0.15
CA ILE A 243 -11.88 -13.48 0.66
C ILE A 243 -12.15 -13.22 2.13
N PHE A 244 -12.65 -14.24 2.84
CA PHE A 244 -12.84 -14.16 4.28
C PHE A 244 -11.64 -14.78 5.00
N THR A 245 -10.88 -13.98 5.74
CA THR A 245 -9.70 -14.41 6.51
C THR A 245 -10.03 -15.38 7.66
N LYS A 246 -11.26 -15.31 8.20
CA LYS A 246 -11.74 -16.16 9.30
C LYS A 246 -12.59 -17.35 8.86
N ALA A 247 -12.99 -17.41 7.59
CA ALA A 247 -13.89 -18.45 7.11
C ALA A 247 -13.27 -19.21 5.93
N PRO A 248 -13.49 -20.53 5.81
CA PRO A 248 -12.90 -21.35 4.76
C PRO A 248 -13.65 -21.22 3.41
N TYR A 249 -14.46 -20.18 3.23
CA TYR A 249 -15.24 -19.94 2.03
C TYR A 249 -14.95 -18.55 1.46
N PHE A 250 -15.33 -18.36 0.20
CA PHE A 250 -15.28 -17.08 -0.49
C PHE A 250 -16.61 -16.84 -1.20
N GLU A 251 -16.90 -15.60 -1.52
CA GLU A 251 -17.99 -15.23 -2.42
C GLU A 251 -17.41 -14.73 -3.75
N GLU A 252 -18.05 -15.02 -4.87
CA GLU A 252 -17.53 -14.70 -6.19
C GLU A 252 -18.63 -14.24 -7.15
N HIS A 253 -18.40 -13.11 -7.80
CA HIS A 253 -19.23 -12.61 -8.89
C HIS A 253 -18.41 -12.59 -10.18
N THR A 254 -18.99 -13.11 -11.26
CA THR A 254 -18.36 -13.08 -12.58
C THR A 254 -19.15 -12.12 -13.46
N LEU A 255 -18.47 -11.07 -13.89
CA LEU A 255 -18.97 -10.09 -14.84
C LEU A 255 -18.54 -10.51 -16.24
N ARG A 256 -19.50 -10.53 -17.17
CA ARG A 256 -19.25 -10.79 -18.58
C ARG A 256 -19.35 -9.49 -19.36
N PHE A 257 -18.28 -9.16 -20.07
CA PHE A 257 -18.22 -8.00 -20.96
C PHE A 257 -18.33 -8.48 -22.40
N GLY A 258 -19.00 -7.69 -23.23
CA GLY A 258 -19.15 -8.00 -24.64
C GLY A 258 -17.84 -7.84 -25.42
N PRO A 259 -17.83 -8.25 -26.70
CA PRO A 259 -16.66 -8.19 -27.56
C PRO A 259 -16.15 -6.76 -27.80
N GLU A 260 -16.96 -5.73 -27.54
CA GLU A 260 -16.55 -4.33 -27.61
C GLU A 260 -15.43 -3.95 -26.62
N VAL A 261 -15.23 -4.76 -25.57
CA VAL A 261 -14.11 -4.60 -24.62
C VAL A 261 -12.88 -5.42 -25.04
N LEU A 262 -13.06 -6.40 -25.93
CA LEU A 262 -11.98 -7.19 -26.51
C LEU A 262 -11.31 -6.40 -27.63
N ILE A 263 -10.35 -5.58 -27.24
CA ILE A 263 -9.33 -5.07 -28.16
C ILE A 263 -8.22 -6.15 -28.25
N GLU A 264 -7.26 -6.02 -29.17
CA GLU A 264 -6.05 -6.86 -29.31
C GLU A 264 -5.30 -7.16 -27.99
N TYR A 265 -5.61 -6.46 -26.89
CA TYR A 265 -4.97 -6.59 -25.59
C TYR A 265 -5.98 -6.82 -24.47
N VAL A 266 -5.64 -7.71 -23.52
CA VAL A 266 -6.42 -7.92 -22.30
C VAL A 266 -6.43 -6.65 -21.44
N PRO A 267 -7.61 -6.07 -21.14
CA PRO A 267 -7.74 -4.88 -20.33
C PRO A 267 -7.01 -5.00 -18.99
N ILE A 268 -6.32 -3.92 -18.60
CA ILE A 268 -5.78 -3.79 -17.24
C ILE A 268 -6.96 -3.66 -16.29
N VAL A 269 -6.93 -4.44 -15.21
CA VAL A 269 -7.94 -4.41 -14.16
C VAL A 269 -7.32 -3.86 -12.88
N SER A 270 -8.03 -2.95 -12.23
CA SER A 270 -7.62 -2.38 -10.94
C SER A 270 -8.85 -2.13 -10.07
N LEU A 271 -8.64 -2.09 -8.76
CA LEU A 271 -9.65 -1.67 -7.80
C LEU A 271 -9.33 -0.23 -7.42
N LEU A 272 -10.29 0.67 -7.56
CA LEU A 272 -10.16 2.05 -7.06
C LEU A 272 -10.47 2.10 -5.57
N CYS A 273 -11.51 1.37 -5.18
CA CYS A 273 -11.94 1.16 -3.81
C CYS A 273 -12.74 -0.14 -3.71
N PRO A 274 -13.20 -0.55 -2.52
CA PRO A 274 -14.04 -1.75 -2.35
C PRO A 274 -15.39 -1.73 -3.10
N HIS A 275 -15.78 -0.60 -3.68
CA HIS A 275 -17.05 -0.42 -4.40
C HIS A 275 -16.89 -0.19 -5.90
N VAL A 276 -15.69 0.11 -6.41
CA VAL A 276 -15.46 0.53 -7.80
C VAL A 276 -14.32 -0.26 -8.43
N LEU A 277 -14.65 -0.99 -9.48
CA LEU A 277 -13.73 -1.67 -10.39
C LEU A 277 -13.37 -0.73 -11.54
N THR A 278 -12.09 -0.65 -11.87
CA THR A 278 -11.58 0.06 -13.03
C THR A 278 -11.08 -0.92 -14.08
N LEU A 279 -11.59 -0.78 -15.30
CA LEU A 279 -11.08 -1.44 -16.49
C LEU A 279 -10.43 -0.40 -17.39
N LEU A 280 -9.22 -0.71 -17.83
CA LEU A 280 -8.42 0.16 -18.67
C LEU A 280 -7.99 -0.60 -19.91
N THR A 281 -8.33 -0.04 -21.04
CA THR A 281 -7.97 -0.49 -22.38
C THR A 281 -7.13 0.59 -23.06
N PRO A 282 -6.45 0.30 -24.19
CA PRO A 282 -5.68 1.31 -24.91
C PRO A 282 -6.46 2.57 -25.28
N SER A 283 -7.77 2.43 -25.55
CA SER A 283 -8.63 3.53 -26.00
C SER A 283 -9.70 3.92 -25.00
N LYS A 284 -9.88 3.20 -23.88
CA LYS A 284 -10.96 3.47 -22.92
C LYS A 284 -10.59 3.20 -21.49
N LEU A 285 -11.05 4.06 -20.59
CA LEU A 285 -11.12 3.81 -19.16
C LEU A 285 -12.59 3.70 -18.73
N MET A 286 -12.91 2.64 -17.99
CA MET A 286 -14.28 2.31 -17.63
C MET A 286 -14.37 1.99 -16.14
N HIS A 287 -15.41 2.49 -15.49
CA HIS A 287 -15.69 2.22 -14.08
C HIS A 287 -16.97 1.41 -13.91
N TYR A 288 -16.93 0.43 -13.02
CA TYR A 288 -18.06 -0.46 -12.73
C TYR A 288 -18.29 -0.56 -11.23
N ASN A 289 -19.56 -0.66 -10.83
CA ASN A 289 -19.90 -0.93 -9.44
C ASN A 289 -19.54 -2.37 -9.12
N ILE A 290 -18.84 -2.57 -8.01
CA ILE A 290 -18.60 -3.90 -7.47
C ILE A 290 -19.92 -4.39 -6.85
N PRO A 291 -20.42 -5.58 -7.23
CA PRO A 291 -21.61 -6.14 -6.63
C PRO A 291 -21.49 -6.24 -5.11
N LYS A 292 -22.58 -6.01 -4.39
CA LYS A 292 -22.60 -6.20 -2.94
C LYS A 292 -22.52 -7.70 -2.64
N PHE A 293 -21.51 -8.08 -1.89
CA PHE A 293 -21.37 -9.44 -1.35
C PHE A 293 -22.35 -9.67 -0.20
N GLY A 294 -22.95 -10.85 -0.15
CA GLY A 294 -23.92 -11.24 0.86
C GLY A 294 -23.26 -11.64 2.18
N HIS A 295 -24.08 -11.98 3.16
CA HIS A 295 -23.63 -12.60 4.41
C HIS A 295 -24.04 -14.08 4.40
N GLY A 296 -23.35 -14.92 3.61
CA GLY A 296 -23.28 -16.34 3.93
C GLY A 296 -24.28 -17.29 3.25
N THR A 297 -24.58 -17.11 1.97
CA THR A 297 -25.11 -18.21 1.15
C THR A 297 -24.12 -18.59 0.07
N ALA A 298 -23.81 -19.89 -0.04
CA ALA A 298 -22.92 -20.44 -1.04
C ALA A 298 -23.23 -19.92 -2.45
N VAL A 299 -22.16 -19.61 -3.18
CA VAL A 299 -22.16 -18.91 -4.48
C VAL A 299 -22.96 -19.69 -5.52
N ARG A 300 -24.02 -19.06 -6.07
CA ARG A 300 -24.39 -19.28 -7.46
C ARG A 300 -23.65 -18.24 -8.30
N PRO A 301 -22.88 -18.63 -9.32
CA PRO A 301 -22.34 -17.68 -10.27
C PRO A 301 -23.52 -16.95 -10.91
N SER A 302 -23.64 -15.66 -10.61
CA SER A 302 -24.57 -14.77 -11.32
C SER A 302 -23.76 -14.13 -12.43
N GLU A 303 -24.02 -14.53 -13.66
CA GLU A 303 -23.56 -13.79 -14.82
C GLU A 303 -24.46 -12.58 -14.96
N SER A 304 -23.88 -11.40 -14.78
CA SER A 304 -24.55 -10.14 -15.07
C SER A 304 -23.69 -9.35 -16.04
N VAL A 305 -24.35 -8.64 -16.96
CA VAL A 305 -23.70 -7.65 -17.80
C VAL A 305 -23.70 -6.35 -16.99
N PRO A 306 -22.54 -5.90 -16.48
CA PRO A 306 -22.51 -4.71 -15.66
C PRO A 306 -22.70 -3.47 -16.54
N SER A 307 -23.52 -2.52 -16.09
CA SER A 307 -23.54 -1.18 -16.71
C SER A 307 -22.34 -0.38 -16.21
N ALA A 308 -21.57 0.19 -17.12
CA ALA A 308 -20.49 1.09 -16.77
C ALA A 308 -21.07 2.33 -16.06
N LEU A 309 -20.50 2.68 -14.91
CA LEU A 309 -20.77 3.93 -14.20
C LEU A 309 -20.24 5.13 -14.99
N ALA A 310 -19.13 4.91 -15.69
CA ALA A 310 -18.54 5.87 -16.60
C ALA A 310 -17.69 5.12 -17.63
N VAL A 311 -17.69 5.66 -18.84
CA VAL A 311 -16.82 5.27 -19.94
C VAL A 311 -16.12 6.53 -20.42
N TYR A 312 -14.81 6.45 -20.56
CA TYR A 312 -13.97 7.53 -21.03
C TYR A 312 -13.18 7.05 -22.23
N ASP A 313 -13.23 7.77 -23.35
CA ASP A 313 -12.40 7.51 -24.52
C ASP A 313 -11.04 8.20 -24.35
N VAL A 314 -9.97 7.41 -24.29
CA VAL A 314 -8.58 7.88 -24.24
C VAL A 314 -8.20 8.31 -25.65
N ASP A 315 -8.33 9.60 -25.95
CA ASP A 315 -7.74 10.16 -27.16
C ASP A 315 -6.22 10.25 -26.98
N VAL A 316 -5.49 9.37 -27.67
CA VAL A 316 -4.05 9.13 -27.46
C VAL A 316 -3.19 10.32 -27.92
N SER A 317 -3.77 11.29 -28.63
CA SER A 317 -3.01 12.36 -29.27
C SER A 317 -2.57 13.51 -28.37
N ASP A 318 -3.15 13.67 -27.17
CA ASP A 318 -2.79 14.79 -26.27
C ASP A 318 -2.61 14.32 -24.82
N THR A 319 -1.41 14.51 -24.27
CA THR A 319 -1.12 14.41 -22.82
C THR A 319 -1.93 15.48 -22.08
N THR A 320 -3.21 15.20 -21.81
CA THR A 320 -4.11 16.13 -21.15
C THR A 320 -4.60 15.50 -19.85
N SER A 321 -4.52 16.29 -18.78
CA SER A 321 -5.09 15.93 -17.49
C SER A 321 -6.61 16.09 -17.56
N PHE A 322 -7.35 15.00 -17.43
CA PHE A 322 -8.82 15.05 -17.47
C PHE A 322 -9.37 15.14 -16.05
N ARG A 323 -10.24 16.13 -15.80
CA ARG A 323 -10.97 16.21 -14.53
C ARG A 323 -12.31 15.50 -14.60
N TRP A 324 -12.58 14.61 -13.65
CA TRP A 324 -13.84 13.88 -13.61
C TRP A 324 -14.54 13.93 -12.24
N ARG A 325 -15.87 13.96 -12.31
CA ARG A 325 -16.78 13.75 -11.18
C ARG A 325 -17.36 12.34 -11.32
N SER A 326 -16.83 11.39 -10.55
CA SER A 326 -17.43 10.08 -10.34
C SER A 326 -18.79 10.16 -9.68
N PRO A 327 -19.89 9.80 -10.33
CA PRO A 327 -21.19 9.93 -9.68
C PRO A 327 -21.44 8.95 -8.51
N SER A 328 -20.53 8.03 -8.17
CA SER A 328 -21.01 6.72 -7.70
C SER A 328 -20.41 6.10 -6.43
N CYS A 329 -19.34 6.64 -5.82
CA CYS A 329 -18.87 6.12 -4.54
C CYS A 329 -18.89 7.20 -3.45
N GLN A 330 -19.97 7.26 -2.67
CA GLN A 330 -20.08 8.13 -1.49
C GLN A 330 -18.98 7.87 -0.43
N HIS A 331 -18.36 6.68 -0.46
CA HIS A 331 -17.29 6.33 0.47
C HIS A 331 -15.91 6.89 0.08
N CYS A 332 -15.73 7.33 -1.18
CA CYS A 332 -14.43 7.79 -1.69
C CYS A 332 -14.56 9.21 -2.25
N HIS A 333 -14.30 10.19 -1.38
CA HIS A 333 -14.01 11.59 -1.75
C HIS A 333 -15.11 12.34 -2.52
N ASP A 334 -16.39 12.18 -2.13
CA ASP A 334 -17.54 12.82 -2.77
C ASP A 334 -17.65 12.60 -4.29
N GLY A 335 -17.07 11.49 -4.77
CA GLY A 335 -17.22 11.10 -6.15
C GLY A 335 -16.46 12.01 -7.12
N ARG A 336 -15.18 12.27 -6.90
CA ARG A 336 -14.34 12.98 -7.88
C ARG A 336 -13.04 12.25 -8.10
N SER A 337 -12.69 11.99 -9.36
CA SER A 337 -11.33 11.57 -9.71
C SER A 337 -10.91 12.14 -11.05
N ASN A 338 -9.69 12.61 -11.15
CA ASN A 338 -8.99 12.86 -12.40
C ASN A 338 -8.35 11.59 -12.91
N VAL A 339 -8.08 11.53 -14.20
CA VAL A 339 -7.13 10.58 -14.77
C VAL A 339 -6.14 11.41 -15.55
N ILE A 340 -4.85 11.23 -15.26
CA ILE A 340 -3.76 11.90 -15.97
C ILE A 340 -2.92 10.82 -16.62
N THR A 341 -2.96 10.73 -17.93
CA THR A 341 -2.08 9.83 -18.68
C THR A 341 -0.74 10.53 -18.89
N TYR A 342 0.25 10.17 -18.08
CA TYR A 342 1.65 10.54 -18.34
C TYR A 342 2.28 9.41 -19.15
N SER A 343 2.70 9.70 -20.38
CA SER A 343 3.29 8.69 -21.27
C SER A 343 2.37 7.47 -21.52
N ASP A 344 2.94 6.40 -22.05
CA ASP A 344 2.40 5.06 -22.23
C ASP A 344 1.84 4.38 -20.95
N ARG A 345 1.79 5.06 -19.79
CA ARG A 345 1.26 4.54 -18.53
C ARG A 345 0.19 5.46 -17.92
N PRO A 346 -1.08 5.04 -17.91
CA PRO A 346 -2.14 5.88 -17.38
C PRO A 346 -2.10 5.91 -15.83
N VAL A 347 -2.21 7.10 -15.25
CA VAL A 347 -2.25 7.34 -13.80
C VAL A 347 -3.63 7.90 -13.47
N CYS A 348 -4.35 7.33 -12.50
CA CYS A 348 -5.67 7.80 -12.06
C CYS A 348 -5.56 8.66 -10.81
N THR A 349 -5.85 9.94 -10.84
CA THR A 349 -5.71 10.83 -9.69
C THR A 349 -7.06 11.22 -9.07
N VAL A 350 -7.54 10.60 -7.98
CA VAL A 350 -8.74 11.05 -7.23
C VAL A 350 -8.67 12.52 -6.76
N LEU A 351 -9.77 13.26 -6.80
CA LEU A 351 -9.84 14.69 -6.42
C LEU A 351 -10.67 14.89 -5.15
N PRO A 352 -10.50 16.02 -4.44
CA PRO A 352 -11.29 16.35 -3.26
C PRO A 352 -12.66 16.96 -3.65
N PRO A 353 -13.57 17.12 -2.67
CA PRO A 353 -14.92 17.65 -2.86
C PRO A 353 -15.02 19.06 -3.49
N PRO A 354 -16.17 19.44 -4.08
CA PRO A 354 -16.44 20.76 -4.66
C PRO A 354 -16.33 21.96 -3.73
N GLN A 355 -16.60 21.75 -2.46
CA GLN A 355 -16.70 22.83 -1.48
C GLN A 355 -15.31 23.29 -1.00
N ASP A 356 -14.27 22.59 -1.49
CA ASP A 356 -12.88 22.66 -1.08
C ASP A 356 -12.03 22.75 -2.37
N GLU A 357 -12.37 23.70 -3.26
CA GLU A 357 -11.69 23.89 -4.56
C GLU A 357 -10.21 24.29 -4.44
N ASP A 358 -9.79 24.74 -3.25
CA ASP A 358 -8.40 24.99 -2.86
C ASP A 358 -7.71 23.76 -2.19
N ALA A 359 -8.42 22.65 -2.02
CA ALA A 359 -7.91 21.44 -1.37
C ALA A 359 -7.35 20.40 -2.35
N SER A 360 -6.68 19.40 -1.76
CA SER A 360 -5.70 18.47 -2.31
C SER A 360 -6.14 17.44 -3.36
N VAL A 361 -5.31 17.28 -4.38
CA VAL A 361 -5.33 16.23 -5.41
C VAL A 361 -4.74 14.91 -4.87
N ILE A 362 -5.43 13.77 -5.02
CA ILE A 362 -4.96 12.41 -4.64
C ILE A 362 -4.50 11.67 -5.90
N ARG A 363 -3.27 11.21 -6.01
CA ARG A 363 -2.78 10.50 -7.22
C ARG A 363 -2.73 8.98 -7.00
N PHE A 364 -3.38 8.21 -7.87
CA PHE A 364 -3.23 6.75 -7.98
C PHE A 364 -2.45 6.45 -9.25
N ASP A 365 -1.42 5.66 -9.15
CA ASP A 365 -0.74 5.12 -10.31
C ASP A 365 -1.44 3.81 -10.71
N MET A 366 -1.95 3.69 -11.94
CA MET A 366 -2.50 2.43 -12.44
C MET A 366 -1.35 1.55 -12.94
N GLY A 367 -0.49 1.12 -12.01
CA GLY A 367 0.69 0.34 -12.34
C GLY A 367 1.68 0.22 -11.19
N THR A 368 1.72 1.20 -10.29
CA THR A 368 2.50 1.13 -9.04
C THR A 368 1.58 1.13 -7.83
N ARG A 369 1.92 0.31 -6.83
CA ARG A 369 1.08 0.09 -5.65
C ARG A 369 1.34 1.16 -4.62
N LEU A 370 0.87 2.37 -4.90
CA LEU A 370 0.88 3.43 -3.91
C LEU A 370 -0.01 3.00 -2.73
N ALA A 371 0.63 2.85 -1.57
CA ALA A 371 0.02 2.34 -0.36
C ALA A 371 -1.19 3.21 0.02
N ARG A 372 -2.38 2.61 -0.08
CA ARG A 372 -3.63 3.24 0.29
C ARG A 372 -3.57 3.65 1.76
N GLY A 373 -3.66 4.95 2.01
CA GLY A 373 -3.70 5.51 3.35
C GLY A 373 -2.46 6.30 3.76
N LEU A 374 -1.31 6.22 3.10
CA LEU A 374 -0.15 7.04 3.51
C LEU A 374 -0.37 8.50 3.15
N LEU A 375 -0.23 9.45 4.08
CA LEU A 375 -0.40 10.90 3.87
C LEU A 375 0.46 11.47 2.74
N ARG A 376 1.64 10.88 2.55
CA ARG A 376 2.61 11.30 1.54
C ARG A 376 2.58 10.31 0.39
N MET A 377 2.99 10.78 -0.77
CA MET A 377 3.25 9.93 -1.91
C MET A 377 4.72 10.07 -2.30
N LEU A 378 5.44 8.96 -2.40
CA LEU A 378 6.78 8.93 -2.94
C LEU A 378 6.76 8.33 -4.33
N TRP A 379 7.43 8.99 -5.28
CA TRP A 379 7.79 8.40 -6.57
C TRP A 379 9.25 8.69 -6.87
N HIS A 380 9.80 7.90 -7.79
CA HIS A 380 11.18 7.99 -8.22
C HIS A 380 11.26 8.50 -9.67
N GLU A 381 12.14 9.46 -9.93
CA GLU A 381 12.50 9.88 -11.28
C GLU A 381 13.56 8.94 -11.87
N PRO A 382 13.29 8.24 -13.00
CA PRO A 382 14.24 7.30 -13.56
C PRO A 382 15.46 8.01 -14.18
N GLY A 383 16.66 7.60 -13.76
CA GLY A 383 17.93 7.97 -14.41
C GLY A 383 18.95 8.57 -13.44
N GLY A 384 20.23 8.18 -13.59
CA GLY A 384 21.34 8.65 -12.75
C GLY A 384 21.72 7.68 -11.62
N ASP A 385 22.83 8.00 -10.93
CA ASP A 385 23.37 7.22 -9.81
C ASP A 385 22.70 7.55 -8.46
N LEU A 386 21.84 8.58 -8.46
CA LEU A 386 21.11 9.06 -7.29
C LEU A 386 19.63 8.73 -7.43
N LEU A 387 19.03 8.20 -6.38
CA LEU A 387 17.58 8.05 -6.30
C LEU A 387 16.98 9.32 -5.76
N HIS A 388 16.18 9.97 -6.59
CA HIS A 388 15.36 11.10 -6.21
C HIS A 388 13.96 10.61 -5.86
N PHE A 389 13.65 10.51 -4.56
CA PHE A 389 12.27 10.27 -4.12
C PHE A 389 11.58 11.59 -3.86
N HIS A 390 10.57 11.90 -4.66
CA HIS A 390 9.78 13.10 -4.48
C HIS A 390 8.57 12.79 -3.60
N SER A 391 8.41 13.57 -2.53
CA SER A 391 7.26 13.48 -1.62
C SER A 391 6.34 14.67 -1.81
N PHE A 392 5.03 14.46 -1.95
CA PHE A 392 4.01 15.49 -1.67
C PHE A 392 2.97 14.97 -0.69
N ILE A 393 2.21 15.88 -0.06
CA ILE A 393 1.10 15.57 0.85
C ILE A 393 -0.20 15.49 0.04
N HIS A 394 -0.93 14.37 0.11
CA HIS A 394 -2.12 14.17 -0.73
C HIS A 394 -3.46 14.50 -0.05
N SER A 395 -3.48 14.63 1.28
CA SER A 395 -4.68 14.93 2.05
C SER A 395 -4.27 15.67 3.31
N THR A 396 -5.10 16.57 3.83
CA THR A 396 -4.88 17.19 5.13
C THR A 396 -6.18 17.12 5.92
N ARG A 397 -6.09 16.88 7.23
CA ARG A 397 -7.26 17.06 8.11
C ARG A 397 -7.55 18.55 8.24
N ALA A 398 -8.70 18.90 8.84
CA ALA A 398 -9.00 20.29 9.17
C ALA A 398 -7.88 20.88 10.07
N PRO A 399 -7.50 22.16 9.91
CA PRO A 399 -6.40 22.78 10.64
C PRO A 399 -6.51 22.70 12.18
N ASP A 400 -7.73 22.56 12.70
CA ASP A 400 -8.05 22.42 14.12
C ASP A 400 -7.96 20.97 14.64
N HIS A 401 -7.63 20.00 13.78
CA HIS A 401 -7.47 18.62 14.20
C HIS A 401 -6.37 18.49 15.28
N PRO A 402 -6.63 17.80 16.41
CA PRO A 402 -5.68 17.69 17.53
C PRO A 402 -4.28 17.20 17.13
N GLY A 403 -4.20 16.33 16.13
CA GLY A 403 -2.94 15.86 15.55
C GLY A 403 -1.96 16.97 15.13
N TYR A 404 -2.44 18.06 14.52
CA TYR A 404 -1.56 19.18 14.13
C TYR A 404 -0.94 19.84 15.36
N MET A 405 -1.75 20.07 16.39
CA MET A 405 -1.28 20.56 17.69
C MET A 405 -0.26 19.59 18.31
N ARG A 406 -0.47 18.26 18.22
CA ARG A 406 0.52 17.26 18.70
C ARG A 406 1.87 17.44 18.01
N LEU A 407 1.86 17.69 16.71
CA LEU A 407 3.05 17.92 15.89
C LEU A 407 3.62 19.35 16.03
N SER A 408 3.08 20.17 16.93
CA SER A 408 3.50 21.56 17.16
C SER A 408 3.33 22.47 15.93
N THR A 409 2.32 22.20 15.11
CA THR A 409 1.92 23.05 13.98
C THR A 409 0.47 23.50 14.15
N SER A 410 0.19 24.75 13.77
CA SER A 410 -1.18 25.28 13.65
C SER A 410 -1.71 25.20 12.22
N GLU A 411 -0.85 24.84 11.27
CA GLU A 411 -1.17 24.80 9.85
C GLU A 411 -1.07 23.39 9.31
N ALA A 412 -2.00 23.07 8.41
CA ALA A 412 -1.92 21.88 7.59
C ALA A 412 -0.66 21.93 6.71
N ALA A 413 -0.12 20.75 6.40
CA ALA A 413 1.08 20.69 5.57
C ALA A 413 0.76 21.17 4.14
N ASN A 414 1.65 21.98 3.54
CA ASN A 414 1.44 22.52 2.21
C ASN A 414 1.41 21.40 1.15
N ILE A 415 0.25 21.20 0.52
CA ILE A 415 -0.01 20.15 -0.47
C ILE A 415 0.84 20.33 -1.75
N GLY A 416 1.10 21.57 -2.16
CA GLY A 416 1.91 21.88 -3.34
C GLY A 416 3.41 21.69 -3.10
N ARG A 417 3.81 21.46 -1.86
CA ARG A 417 5.22 21.32 -1.51
C ARG A 417 5.72 19.92 -1.86
N THR A 418 6.73 19.89 -2.72
CA THR A 418 7.50 18.68 -2.98
C THR A 418 8.81 18.70 -2.21
N THR A 419 9.17 17.58 -1.60
CA THR A 419 10.49 17.38 -0.97
C THR A 419 11.18 16.21 -1.66
N THR A 420 12.45 16.39 -2.02
CA THR A 420 13.23 15.36 -2.70
C THR A 420 14.16 14.69 -1.70
N ILE A 421 14.13 13.37 -1.61
CA ILE A 421 15.14 12.58 -0.90
C ILE A 421 16.17 12.13 -1.92
N VAL A 422 17.44 12.40 -1.64
CA VAL A 422 18.55 12.02 -2.53
C VAL A 422 19.34 10.88 -1.89
N ALA A 423 19.09 9.65 -2.33
CA ALA A 423 19.80 8.48 -1.85
C ALA A 423 20.87 8.03 -2.84
N ASP A 424 22.12 7.97 -2.37
CA ASP A 424 23.23 7.43 -3.14
C ASP A 424 23.11 5.91 -3.28
N VAL A 425 22.91 5.46 -4.51
CA VAL A 425 22.89 4.03 -4.89
C VAL A 425 23.97 3.70 -5.92
N SER A 426 24.98 4.55 -6.07
CA SER A 426 26.09 4.39 -7.03
C SER A 426 26.79 3.01 -7.02
N ARG A 427 26.61 2.21 -5.97
CA ARG A 427 27.08 0.83 -5.89
C ARG A 427 26.36 -0.12 -6.84
N THR A 428 25.19 0.24 -7.36
CA THR A 428 24.45 -0.56 -8.34
C THR A 428 24.84 -0.08 -9.73
N GLN A 429 25.62 -0.88 -10.47
CA GLN A 429 26.26 -0.52 -11.74
C GLN A 429 25.29 -0.34 -12.94
N SER A 430 24.00 -0.10 -12.68
CA SER A 430 22.93 -0.19 -13.68
C SER A 430 21.79 0.75 -13.34
N THR A 431 21.07 1.18 -14.39
CA THR A 431 19.83 1.95 -14.24
C THR A 431 18.82 1.14 -13.45
N LEU A 432 18.49 1.62 -12.24
CA LEU A 432 17.52 0.98 -11.37
C LEU A 432 16.13 1.57 -11.56
N LEU A 433 15.14 0.68 -11.57
CA LEU A 433 13.73 0.98 -11.50
C LEU A 433 13.21 0.60 -10.12
N VAL A 434 12.62 1.56 -9.42
CA VAL A 434 11.86 1.29 -8.20
C VAL A 434 10.58 0.56 -8.58
N ARG A 435 10.42 -0.68 -8.13
CA ARG A 435 9.25 -1.54 -8.40
C ARG A 435 8.18 -1.41 -7.33
N ASP A 436 8.62 -1.32 -6.08
CA ASP A 436 7.76 -1.19 -4.91
C ASP A 436 8.48 -0.33 -3.86
N LEU A 437 7.69 0.34 -3.02
CA LEU A 437 8.17 1.30 -2.05
C LEU A 437 7.20 1.38 -0.88
N SER A 438 7.71 1.27 0.33
CA SER A 438 6.91 1.36 1.55
C SER A 438 7.68 2.14 2.62
N TRP A 439 6.97 2.93 3.41
CA TRP A 439 7.53 3.66 4.54
C TRP A 439 6.50 3.80 5.66
N ASP A 440 6.97 4.09 6.87
CA ASP A 440 6.14 4.49 8.00
C ASP A 440 6.75 5.73 8.67
N GLU A 441 5.98 6.82 8.77
CA GLU A 441 6.41 8.06 9.42
C GLU A 441 6.77 7.86 10.90
N CYS A 442 6.21 6.83 11.54
CA CYS A 442 6.54 6.48 12.93
C CYS A 442 7.85 5.69 13.04
N THR A 443 8.55 5.44 11.93
CA THR A 443 9.84 4.71 11.88
C THR A 443 10.98 5.56 11.35
N GLY A 444 10.67 6.52 10.48
CA GLY A 444 11.68 7.28 9.73
C GLY A 444 12.46 6.43 8.72
N LYS A 445 11.94 5.26 8.34
CA LYS A 445 12.55 4.34 7.38
C LYS A 445 11.73 4.29 6.10
N ILE A 446 12.43 4.25 4.98
CA ILE A 446 11.88 3.96 3.66
C ILE A 446 12.55 2.67 3.17
N CYS A 447 11.74 1.74 2.69
CA CYS A 447 12.21 0.51 2.06
C CYS A 447 11.75 0.55 0.60
N ALA A 448 12.67 0.30 -0.33
CA ALA A 448 12.43 0.28 -1.76
C ALA A 448 12.90 -1.04 -2.37
N LEU A 449 12.09 -1.66 -3.23
CA LEU A 449 12.49 -2.78 -4.06
C LEU A 449 12.94 -2.27 -5.42
N MET A 450 14.14 -2.67 -5.81
CA MET A 450 14.81 -2.16 -7.00
C MET A 450 15.13 -3.28 -7.98
N SER A 451 14.93 -2.97 -9.24
CA SER A 451 15.05 -3.86 -10.39
C SER A 451 15.93 -3.21 -11.43
N THR A 452 16.92 -3.91 -11.95
CA THR A 452 17.70 -3.41 -13.08
C THR A 452 16.87 -3.48 -14.35
N TYR A 453 17.11 -2.54 -15.26
CA TYR A 453 16.38 -2.48 -16.55
C TYR A 453 16.79 -3.59 -17.54
N THR A 454 17.37 -4.70 -17.09
CA THR A 454 17.76 -5.76 -18.02
C THR A 454 16.51 -6.43 -18.61
N THR A 455 16.56 -6.74 -19.90
CA THR A 455 15.47 -7.26 -20.73
C THR A 455 14.48 -8.17 -19.99
N TRP A 456 13.18 -7.91 -20.19
CA TRP A 456 11.94 -8.53 -19.63
C TRP A 456 11.90 -10.05 -19.33
N ASP A 457 12.92 -10.82 -19.69
CA ASP A 457 13.00 -12.27 -19.59
C ASP A 457 13.74 -12.80 -18.33
N ARG A 458 14.35 -11.93 -17.50
CA ARG A 458 14.98 -12.36 -16.24
C ARG A 458 14.18 -11.94 -15.01
N ALA A 459 14.40 -12.65 -13.91
CA ALA A 459 13.77 -12.36 -12.63
C ALA A 459 14.49 -11.16 -12.00
N ASP A 460 14.04 -9.96 -12.35
CA ASP A 460 14.81 -8.73 -12.12
C ASP A 460 14.55 -8.12 -10.73
N TYR A 461 14.84 -8.82 -9.63
CA TYR A 461 15.04 -8.12 -8.35
C TYR A 461 16.50 -8.18 -8.00
N ASP A 462 17.15 -7.04 -8.12
CA ASP A 462 18.59 -6.97 -7.91
C ASP A 462 18.91 -6.48 -6.52
N SER A 463 18.05 -5.64 -5.92
CA SER A 463 18.35 -5.08 -4.61
C SER A 463 17.12 -4.60 -3.83
N ILE A 464 17.25 -4.66 -2.51
CA ILE A 464 16.45 -3.94 -1.54
C ILE A 464 17.26 -2.75 -1.08
N VAL A 465 16.67 -1.55 -1.13
CA VAL A 465 17.29 -0.34 -0.62
C VAL A 465 16.55 0.13 0.63
N LEU A 466 17.27 0.17 1.73
CA LEU A 466 16.80 0.69 3.02
C LEU A 466 17.38 2.08 3.23
N ILE A 467 16.51 3.05 3.50
CA ILE A 467 16.86 4.45 3.68
C ILE A 467 16.39 4.88 5.06
N ASP A 468 17.33 5.19 5.94
CA ASP A 468 17.04 5.74 7.27
C ASP A 468 17.17 7.26 7.23
N LEU A 469 16.10 7.97 7.60
CA LEU A 469 16.06 9.44 7.57
C LEU A 469 16.42 10.09 8.91
N LEU A 470 16.22 9.39 10.04
CA LEU A 470 16.29 9.99 11.37
C LEU A 470 17.38 9.47 12.29
N ASP A 471 17.90 8.25 12.10
CA ASP A 471 18.89 7.66 13.01
C ASP A 471 20.19 7.26 12.33
#